data_AF-A0A0D3A9X7-F1
#
_entry.id   AF-A0A0D3A9X7-F1
#
_cell.length_a   1.000
_cell.length_b   1.000
_cell.length_c   1.000
_cell.angle_alpha   90.00
_cell.angle_beta   90.00
_cell.angle_gamma   90.00
#
_symmetry.space_group_name_H-M   'P 1'
#
loop_
_entity.id
_entity.type
_entity.pdbx_description
1 polymer ?
#
loop_
_entity_poly.entity_id
_entity_poly.type
_entity_poly.pdbx_seq_one_letter_code
_entity_poly.pdbx_strand_id
1 'polypeptide(L)'
;MEASDVRSSEHLNITDPKALASHPIPPCDDKFNTKFPCYDFVWSGNQSRRVSDIVSAIMANNPGRPIPTNKVKSFKGPEEVDVWFTSHPLHAPGALHFTERNATVISYGVQTNSSSATKRGRTEDPTFKFLVPLQIAAEREIARFLIGDPKFGWSFGFKEFPQPVVAKDVTISPLNLMGPVFFLAFSMFGFVLQLGSLATEKELKLRQV
;
A
#
# COMPACT_ATOMS: atom_id res chain seq x y z
N MET A 1 2.88 -3.07 17.92
CA MET A 1 3.27 -3.55 16.58
C MET A 1 2.36 -4.70 16.23
N GLU A 2 1.11 -4.39 15.87
CA GLU A 2 0.22 -5.37 15.27
C GLU A 2 0.41 -5.25 13.77
N ALA A 3 1.10 -6.23 13.20
CA ALA A 3 1.27 -6.32 11.76
C ALA A 3 -0.11 -6.64 11.17
N SER A 4 -0.66 -5.72 10.38
CA SER A 4 -1.65 -6.06 9.37
C SER A 4 -0.92 -6.86 8.29
N ASP A 5 -0.59 -8.10 8.63
CA ASP A 5 -0.23 -9.15 7.70
C ASP A 5 -1.54 -9.46 6.97
N VAL A 6 -1.82 -8.72 5.91
CA VAL A 6 -2.81 -9.14 4.92
C VAL A 6 -2.21 -10.40 4.32
N ARG A 7 -2.43 -11.54 4.97
CA ARG A 7 -2.29 -12.85 4.35
C ARG A 7 -3.06 -12.74 3.05
N SER A 8 -2.35 -12.80 1.93
CA SER A 8 -2.96 -12.84 0.61
C SER A 8 -4.06 -13.91 0.66
N SER A 9 -5.31 -13.45 0.64
CA SER A 9 -6.51 -14.27 0.59
C SER A 9 -6.63 -15.02 -0.74
N GLU A 10 -5.68 -14.81 -1.66
CA GLU A 10 -5.68 -15.34 -3.02
C GLU A 10 -5.61 -16.88 -3.09
N HIS A 11 -5.25 -17.56 -1.99
CA HIS A 11 -5.09 -19.02 -1.97
C HIS A 11 -6.11 -19.74 -1.07
N LEU A 12 -7.09 -19.02 -0.50
CA LEU A 12 -8.04 -19.57 0.47
C LEU A 12 -9.48 -19.40 -0.01
N ASN A 13 -10.30 -20.42 0.25
CA ASN A 13 -11.72 -20.34 -0.02
C ASN A 13 -12.35 -19.53 1.10
N ILE A 14 -12.81 -18.32 0.81
CA ILE A 14 -13.29 -17.39 1.83
C ILE A 14 -14.78 -17.21 1.62
N THR A 15 -15.55 -17.93 2.42
CA THR A 15 -17.02 -17.86 2.43
C THR A 15 -17.54 -16.76 3.35
N ASP A 16 -16.81 -16.46 4.44
CA ASP A 16 -17.18 -15.41 5.39
C ASP A 16 -15.93 -14.61 5.86
N PRO A 17 -15.53 -13.57 5.12
CA PRO A 17 -14.36 -12.77 5.48
C PRO A 17 -14.58 -11.99 6.78
N LYS A 18 -13.52 -11.86 7.59
CA LYS A 18 -13.55 -11.08 8.82
C LYS A 18 -13.62 -9.59 8.48
N ALA A 19 -14.53 -8.86 9.13
CA ALA A 19 -14.58 -7.42 9.00
C ALA A 19 -13.33 -6.77 9.64
N LEU A 20 -12.68 -5.89 8.90
CA LEU A 20 -11.60 -5.01 9.35
C LEU A 20 -12.22 -3.68 9.81
N ALA A 21 -12.01 -3.34 11.08
CA ALA A 21 -12.58 -2.13 11.67
C ALA A 21 -11.56 -0.98 11.72
N SER A 22 -12.01 0.22 11.33
CA SER A 22 -11.44 1.54 11.67
C SER A 22 -9.90 1.60 11.80
N HIS A 23 -9.20 1.71 10.68
CA HIS A 23 -7.76 1.95 10.68
C HIS A 23 -7.46 3.42 11.05
N PRO A 24 -6.57 3.67 12.04
CA PRO A 24 -6.12 5.02 12.36
C PRO A 24 -5.26 5.60 11.23
N ILE A 25 -5.15 6.93 11.16
CA ILE A 25 -4.12 7.56 10.32
C ILE A 25 -2.76 7.20 10.92
N PRO A 26 -1.91 6.44 10.21
CA PRO A 26 -0.62 6.03 10.74
C PRO A 26 0.37 7.20 10.75
N PRO A 27 1.38 7.17 11.63
CA PRO A 27 2.46 8.14 11.59
C PRO A 27 3.22 8.04 10.25
N CYS A 28 3.69 9.18 9.74
CA CYS A 28 4.47 9.21 8.49
C CYS A 28 5.77 8.39 8.53
N ASP A 29 6.29 8.18 9.75
CA ASP A 29 7.52 7.41 10.01
C ASP A 29 7.34 5.91 9.73
N ASP A 30 6.09 5.40 9.72
CA ASP A 30 5.77 3.99 9.49
C ASP A 30 5.72 3.61 8.00
N LYS A 31 5.83 4.58 7.10
CA LYS A 31 5.84 4.33 5.65
C LYS A 31 7.19 3.77 5.22
N PHE A 32 7.21 2.84 4.26
CA PHE A 32 8.46 2.15 3.88
C PHE A 32 9.56 3.08 3.36
N ASN A 33 9.16 4.14 2.66
CA ASN A 33 10.02 5.15 2.06
C ASN A 33 9.51 6.55 2.47
N THR A 34 10.19 7.17 3.44
CA THR A 34 9.87 8.49 3.96
C THR A 34 11.13 9.36 4.03
N LYS A 35 10.99 10.63 3.68
CA LYS A 35 12.01 11.67 3.87
C LYS A 35 11.64 12.58 5.03
N PHE A 36 12.65 13.02 5.77
CA PHE A 36 12.48 13.92 6.91
C PHE A 36 12.76 15.38 6.51
N PRO A 37 12.01 16.36 7.06
CA PRO A 37 10.87 16.20 7.98
C PRO A 37 9.63 15.61 7.28
N CYS A 38 8.88 14.72 7.93
CA CYS A 38 7.67 14.12 7.36
C CYS A 38 6.40 14.58 8.06
N TYR A 39 5.28 14.47 7.35
CA TYR A 39 3.94 14.82 7.78
C TYR A 39 3.00 13.62 7.65
N ASP A 40 2.20 13.36 8.68
CA ASP A 40 1.19 12.29 8.68
C ASP A 40 0.17 12.49 7.57
N PHE A 41 -0.22 13.74 7.35
CA PHE A 41 -0.96 14.17 6.17
C PHE A 41 -0.78 15.67 5.97
N VAL A 42 -1.10 16.13 4.77
CA VAL A 42 -1.21 17.56 4.47
C VAL A 42 -2.65 17.90 4.07
N TRP A 43 -3.03 19.18 4.10
CA TRP A 43 -4.37 19.55 3.71
C TRP A 43 -4.47 20.94 3.08
N SER A 44 -5.51 21.16 2.28
CA SER A 44 -5.83 22.46 1.68
C SER A 44 -7.24 22.93 2.06
N GLY A 45 -7.47 24.24 1.94
CA GLY A 45 -8.68 24.91 2.41
C GLY A 45 -8.50 25.68 3.72
N ASN A 46 -7.25 26.07 4.05
CA ASN A 46 -6.93 26.74 5.32
C ASN A 46 -7.53 28.14 5.50
N GLN A 47 -8.17 28.67 4.45
CA GLN A 47 -8.90 29.93 4.49
C GLN A 47 -10.21 29.82 5.27
N SER A 48 -10.80 28.62 5.38
CA SER A 48 -12.00 28.39 6.17
C SER A 48 -11.66 28.01 7.61
N ARG A 49 -12.17 28.80 8.55
CA ARG A 49 -12.09 28.48 9.99
C ARG A 49 -12.78 27.15 10.31
N ARG A 50 -13.90 26.88 9.66
CA ARG A 50 -14.68 25.64 9.85
C ARG A 50 -13.86 24.41 9.45
N VAL A 51 -13.18 24.49 8.31
CA VAL A 51 -12.25 23.43 7.87
C VAL A 51 -11.10 23.26 8.86
N SER A 52 -10.55 24.37 9.36
CA SER A 52 -9.47 24.32 10.36
C SER A 52 -9.91 23.64 11.66
N ASP A 53 -11.15 23.87 12.10
CA ASP A 53 -11.75 23.22 13.27
C ASP A 53 -11.94 21.71 13.02
N ILE A 54 -12.41 21.32 11.83
CA ILE A 54 -12.55 19.91 11.42
C ILE A 54 -11.19 19.22 11.43
N VAL A 55 -10.15 19.82 10.84
CA VAL A 55 -8.82 19.22 10.80
C VAL A 55 -8.24 19.10 12.21
N SER A 56 -8.45 20.10 13.07
CA SER A 56 -8.05 20.04 14.48
C SER A 56 -8.75 18.87 15.20
N ALA A 57 -10.03 18.62 14.90
CA ALA A 57 -10.77 17.48 15.41
C ALA A 57 -10.26 16.14 14.85
N ILE A 58 -9.89 16.06 13.57
CA ILE A 58 -9.24 14.88 12.97
C ILE A 58 -7.99 14.52 13.74
N MET A 59 -7.15 15.52 14.03
CA MET A 59 -5.90 15.34 14.75
C MET A 59 -6.13 14.89 16.20
N ALA A 60 -7.08 15.50 16.91
CA ALA A 60 -7.38 15.16 18.30
C ALA A 60 -8.04 13.79 18.46
N ASN A 61 -8.92 13.42 17.53
CA ASN A 61 -9.75 12.21 17.59
C ASN A 61 -9.17 11.04 16.79
N ASN A 62 -7.91 11.10 16.35
CA ASN A 62 -7.29 9.99 15.63
C ASN A 62 -7.13 8.76 16.58
N PRO A 63 -7.68 7.58 16.23
CA PRO A 63 -7.68 6.43 17.13
C PRO A 63 -6.27 5.98 17.53
N GLY A 64 -6.07 5.67 18.81
CA GLY A 64 -4.80 5.18 19.36
C GLY A 64 -3.68 6.23 19.50
N ARG A 65 -3.77 7.37 18.82
CA ARG A 65 -2.74 8.42 18.81
C ARG A 65 -3.32 9.76 18.33
N PRO A 66 -3.34 10.81 19.17
CA PRO A 66 -3.52 12.17 18.68
C PRO A 66 -2.38 12.58 17.74
N ILE A 67 -2.70 13.24 16.63
CA ILE A 67 -1.71 13.68 15.64
C ILE A 67 -1.13 15.02 16.07
N PRO A 68 0.20 15.15 16.25
CA PRO A 68 0.84 16.41 16.61
C PRO A 68 0.71 17.50 15.52
N THR A 69 0.62 18.76 15.92
CA THR A 69 0.55 19.92 15.00
C THR A 69 1.74 20.05 14.07
N ASN A 70 2.94 19.65 14.51
CA ASN A 70 4.14 19.63 13.66
C ASN A 70 4.17 18.50 12.62
N LYS A 71 3.25 17.53 12.71
CA LYS A 71 3.10 16.42 11.76
C LYS A 71 1.99 16.68 10.73
N VAL A 72 1.39 17.86 10.71
CA VAL A 72 0.37 18.27 9.73
C VAL A 72 0.75 19.60 9.10
N LYS A 73 0.59 19.71 7.78
CA LYS A 73 0.89 20.94 7.03
C LYS A 73 -0.36 21.42 6.29
N SER A 74 -0.64 22.71 6.36
CA SER A 74 -1.79 23.34 5.70
C SER A 74 -1.38 24.18 4.49
N PHE A 75 -2.27 24.26 3.52
CA PHE A 75 -2.14 24.99 2.27
C PHE A 75 -3.43 25.75 1.95
N LYS A 76 -3.34 26.76 1.09
CA LYS A 76 -4.53 27.53 0.70
C LYS A 76 -5.46 26.72 -0.19
N GLY A 77 -4.93 26.17 -1.27
CA GLY A 77 -5.69 25.39 -2.25
C GLY A 77 -4.95 24.13 -2.72
N PRO A 78 -5.63 23.28 -3.49
CA PRO A 78 -5.05 22.05 -4.03
C PRO A 78 -3.81 22.29 -4.90
N GLU A 79 -3.77 23.39 -5.64
CA GLU A 79 -2.65 23.75 -6.51
C GLU A 79 -1.33 23.96 -5.74
N GLU A 80 -1.38 24.54 -4.54
CA GLU A 80 -0.19 24.69 -3.69
C GLU A 80 0.28 23.33 -3.17
N VAL A 81 -0.64 22.41 -2.90
CA VAL A 81 -0.34 21.04 -2.47
C VAL A 81 0.36 20.28 -3.59
N ASP A 82 -0.11 20.39 -4.84
CA ASP A 82 0.49 19.72 -6.00
C ASP A 82 1.94 20.19 -6.25
N VAL A 83 2.16 21.51 -6.20
CA VAL A 83 3.49 22.11 -6.32
C VAL A 83 4.39 21.65 -5.16
N TRP A 84 3.84 21.56 -3.96
CA TRP A 84 4.58 21.08 -2.79
C TRP A 84 4.95 19.60 -2.91
N PHE A 85 4.03 18.73 -3.33
CA PHE A 85 4.32 17.31 -3.54
C PHE A 85 5.40 17.08 -4.60
N THR A 86 5.39 17.90 -5.66
CA THR A 86 6.40 17.84 -6.72
C THR A 86 7.79 18.20 -6.21
N SER A 87 7.88 19.22 -5.34
CA SER A 87 9.16 19.69 -4.77
C SER A 87 9.62 18.88 -3.55
N HIS A 88 8.70 18.22 -2.83
CA HIS A 88 8.94 17.47 -1.60
C HIS A 88 8.43 16.02 -1.70
N PRO A 89 8.97 15.20 -2.61
CA PRO A 89 8.54 13.82 -2.75
C PRO A 89 8.86 13.00 -1.49
N LEU A 90 7.94 12.10 -1.12
CA LEU A 90 8.07 11.20 0.04
C LEU A 90 8.07 11.88 1.42
N HIS A 91 7.66 13.15 1.51
CA HIS A 91 7.52 13.84 2.80
C HIS A 91 6.14 13.65 3.46
N ALA A 92 5.10 13.26 2.72
CA ALA A 92 3.80 12.90 3.28
C ALA A 92 3.17 11.72 2.52
N PRO A 93 2.31 10.91 3.17
CA PRO A 93 1.63 9.79 2.51
C PRO A 93 0.46 10.23 1.64
N GLY A 94 -0.19 11.35 1.97
CA GLY A 94 -1.33 11.88 1.24
C GLY A 94 -1.79 13.26 1.71
N ALA A 95 -2.77 13.81 1.00
CA ALA A 95 -3.39 15.09 1.27
C ALA A 95 -4.92 15.01 1.34
N LEU A 96 -5.51 15.88 2.16
CA LEU A 96 -6.94 16.15 2.22
C LEU A 96 -7.24 17.53 1.62
N HIS A 97 -8.11 17.58 0.62
CA HIS A 97 -8.55 18.83 0.01
C HIS A 97 -9.96 19.13 0.46
N PHE A 98 -10.16 20.21 1.20
CA PHE A 98 -11.49 20.61 1.63
C PHE A 98 -12.02 21.75 0.78
N THR A 99 -13.31 21.73 0.50
CA THR A 99 -14.03 22.82 -0.15
C THR A 99 -15.36 23.00 0.54
N GLU A 100 -15.51 24.13 1.24
CA GLU A 100 -16.79 24.53 1.81
C GLU A 100 -17.70 25.03 0.68
N ARG A 101 -18.78 24.30 0.40
CA ARG A 101 -19.73 24.66 -0.66
C ARG A 101 -20.84 25.55 -0.12
N ASN A 102 -21.38 25.21 1.05
CA ASN A 102 -22.47 25.90 1.73
C ASN A 102 -22.41 25.62 3.25
N ALA A 103 -23.31 26.24 4.02
CA ALA A 103 -23.42 26.03 5.46
C ALA A 103 -23.55 24.55 5.86
N THR A 104 -24.21 23.73 5.03
CA THR A 104 -24.51 22.31 5.30
C THR A 104 -23.67 21.32 4.50
N VAL A 105 -22.87 21.79 3.54
CA VAL A 105 -22.14 20.91 2.61
C VAL A 105 -20.66 21.28 2.60
N ILE A 106 -19.85 20.36 3.08
CA ILE A 106 -18.40 20.41 3.03
C ILE A 106 -17.95 19.25 2.14
N SER A 107 -17.40 19.58 0.98
CA SER A 107 -16.81 18.60 0.07
C SER A 107 -15.37 18.34 0.48
N TYR A 108 -14.92 17.10 0.30
CA TYR A 108 -13.52 16.76 0.49
C TYR A 108 -13.02 15.88 -0.67
N GLY A 109 -11.71 15.91 -0.90
CA GLY A 109 -11.00 15.02 -1.80
C GLY A 109 -9.75 14.46 -1.12
N VAL A 110 -9.36 13.25 -1.50
CA VAL A 110 -8.15 12.59 -0.97
C VAL A 110 -7.17 12.41 -2.11
N GLN A 111 -5.93 12.86 -1.92
CA GLN A 111 -4.84 12.68 -2.87
C GLN A 111 -3.76 11.81 -2.21
N THR A 112 -3.54 10.61 -2.75
CA THR A 112 -2.47 9.71 -2.29
C THR A 112 -1.67 9.20 -3.48
N ASN A 113 -0.47 8.67 -3.19
CA ASN A 113 0.23 7.87 -4.18
C ASN A 113 -0.52 6.55 -4.40
N SER A 114 -0.66 6.12 -5.66
CA SER A 114 -1.30 4.86 -6.05
C SER A 114 -0.33 3.69 -6.12
N SER A 115 0.98 3.95 -6.17
CA SER A 115 2.00 2.90 -6.29
C SER A 115 2.23 2.19 -4.95
N SER A 116 2.07 0.87 -4.94
CA SER A 116 2.46 0.00 -3.83
C SER A 116 3.99 -0.02 -3.65
N ALA A 117 4.46 0.00 -2.40
CA ALA A 117 5.87 -0.13 -2.10
C ALA A 117 6.16 -1.53 -1.54
N THR A 118 7.15 -2.22 -2.12
CA THR A 118 7.61 -3.51 -1.61
C THR A 118 8.97 -3.38 -0.94
N LYS A 119 9.08 -3.82 0.31
CA LYS A 119 10.33 -3.79 1.09
C LYS A 119 10.51 -5.12 1.80
N ARG A 120 11.61 -5.84 1.50
CA ARG A 120 11.95 -7.13 2.11
C ARG A 120 10.81 -8.16 2.07
N GLY A 121 10.15 -8.30 0.91
CA GLY A 121 9.04 -9.24 0.71
C GLY A 121 7.70 -8.81 1.34
N ARG A 122 7.63 -7.65 1.98
CA ARG A 122 6.37 -7.05 2.47
C ARG A 122 5.88 -6.00 1.49
N THR A 123 4.59 -5.99 1.21
CA THR A 123 3.95 -4.99 0.35
C THR A 123 3.11 -4.04 1.19
N GLU A 124 3.32 -2.74 0.99
CA GLU A 124 2.53 -1.66 1.56
C GLU A 124 1.48 -1.25 0.54
N ASP A 125 0.21 -1.56 0.83
CA ASP A 125 -0.91 -1.07 0.05
C ASP A 125 -1.27 0.36 0.48
N PRO A 126 -1.08 1.36 -0.39
CA PRO A 126 -1.39 2.75 -0.05
C PRO A 126 -2.89 2.98 0.19
N THR A 127 -3.76 2.13 -0.38
CA THR A 127 -5.22 2.26 -0.28
C THR A 127 -5.68 2.04 1.16
N PHE A 128 -5.44 0.85 1.70
CA PHE A 128 -5.86 0.53 3.06
C PHE A 128 -5.01 1.19 4.14
N LYS A 129 -3.73 1.48 3.86
CA LYS A 129 -2.85 2.10 4.86
C LYS A 129 -3.00 3.61 4.98
N PHE A 130 -3.30 4.33 3.90
CA PHE A 130 -3.34 5.80 3.92
C PHE A 130 -4.64 6.39 3.39
N LEU A 131 -5.10 5.99 2.19
CA LEU A 131 -6.30 6.57 1.57
C LEU A 131 -7.54 6.36 2.43
N VAL A 132 -7.81 5.10 2.80
CA VAL A 132 -8.99 4.72 3.59
C VAL A 132 -9.02 5.39 4.97
N PRO A 133 -7.94 5.38 5.78
CA PRO A 133 -7.90 6.12 7.04
C PRO A 133 -8.17 7.61 6.90
N LEU A 134 -7.59 8.26 5.88
CA LEU A 134 -7.81 9.69 5.62
C LEU A 134 -9.26 9.98 5.26
N GLN A 135 -9.85 9.14 4.41
CA GLN A 135 -11.26 9.26 4.03
C GLN A 135 -12.18 9.14 5.24
N ILE A 136 -12.01 8.09 6.05
CA ILE A 136 -12.85 7.84 7.23
C ILE A 136 -12.71 8.96 8.25
N ALA A 137 -11.48 9.45 8.48
CA ALA A 137 -11.25 10.54 9.41
C ALA A 137 -11.93 11.84 8.94
N ALA A 138 -11.84 12.16 7.65
CA ALA A 138 -12.51 13.32 7.07
C ALA A 138 -14.03 13.21 7.19
N GLU A 139 -14.61 12.08 6.77
CA GLU A 139 -16.07 11.86 6.83
C GLU A 139 -16.60 11.92 8.26
N ARG A 140 -15.90 11.27 9.20
CA ARG A 140 -16.28 11.26 10.62
C ARG A 140 -16.36 12.66 11.21
N GLU A 141 -15.32 13.46 11.01
CA GLU A 141 -15.25 14.79 11.63
C GLU A 141 -16.13 15.81 10.88
N ILE A 142 -16.30 15.68 9.56
CA ILE A 142 -17.31 16.45 8.82
C ILE A 142 -18.72 16.14 9.36
N ALA A 143 -19.06 14.86 9.54
CA ALA A 143 -20.36 14.46 10.06
C ALA A 143 -20.60 15.01 11.48
N ARG A 144 -19.65 14.85 12.39
CA ARG A 144 -19.71 15.43 13.75
C ARG A 144 -19.89 16.93 13.75
N PHE A 145 -19.14 17.62 12.87
CA PHE A 145 -19.20 19.06 12.75
C PHE A 145 -20.56 19.55 12.21
N LEU A 146 -21.12 18.88 11.21
CA LEU A 146 -22.42 19.24 10.63
C LEU A 146 -23.61 18.88 11.54
N ILE A 147 -23.52 17.79 12.30
CA ILE A 147 -24.54 17.38 13.27
C ILE A 147 -24.48 18.28 14.52
N GLY A 148 -23.30 18.80 14.87
CA GLY A 148 -23.10 19.57 16.09
C GLY A 148 -22.91 18.70 17.34
N ASP A 149 -22.72 17.39 17.18
CA ASP A 149 -22.40 16.46 18.27
C ASP A 149 -20.99 15.88 18.11
N PRO A 150 -19.99 16.30 18.92
CA PRO A 150 -18.63 15.78 18.85
C PRO A 150 -18.52 14.32 19.29
N LYS A 151 -19.53 13.78 19.99
CA LYS A 151 -19.57 12.39 20.47
C LYS A 151 -20.36 11.47 19.55
N PHE A 152 -20.80 11.94 18.39
CA PHE A 152 -21.50 11.11 17.42
C PHE A 152 -20.69 9.84 17.12
N GLY A 153 -21.35 8.70 17.28
CA GLY A 153 -20.78 7.37 17.06
C GLY A 153 -20.62 7.10 15.57
N TRP A 154 -19.39 7.15 15.08
CA TRP A 154 -19.05 6.84 13.69
C TRP A 154 -18.19 5.59 13.65
N SER A 155 -18.77 4.46 13.25
CA SER A 155 -18.07 3.20 13.07
C SER A 155 -18.09 2.79 11.59
N PHE A 156 -16.95 2.28 11.11
CA PHE A 156 -16.80 1.79 9.75
C PHE A 156 -16.13 0.42 9.78
N GLY A 157 -16.64 -0.50 8.95
CA GLY A 157 -16.06 -1.82 8.76
C GLY A 157 -15.89 -2.13 7.27
N PHE A 158 -14.69 -2.54 6.87
CA PHE A 158 -14.45 -3.13 5.56
C PHE A 158 -14.54 -4.64 5.68
N LYS A 159 -15.09 -5.27 4.65
CA LYS A 159 -15.08 -6.71 4.54
C LYS A 159 -14.78 -7.03 3.09
N GLU A 160 -13.80 -7.90 2.87
CA GLU A 160 -13.54 -8.43 1.52
C GLU A 160 -14.79 -9.12 0.99
N PHE A 161 -14.94 -9.20 -0.32
CA PHE A 161 -16.03 -10.01 -0.87
C PHE A 161 -15.71 -11.49 -0.67
N PRO A 162 -16.70 -12.33 -0.31
CA PRO A 162 -16.52 -13.78 -0.35
C PRO A 162 -16.07 -14.20 -1.75
N GLN A 163 -14.99 -14.96 -1.83
CA GLN A 163 -14.42 -15.42 -3.10
C GLN A 163 -14.01 -16.89 -3.03
N PRO A 164 -14.25 -17.67 -4.11
CA PRO A 164 -13.70 -19.01 -4.23
C PRO A 164 -12.18 -18.92 -4.42
N VAL A 165 -11.46 -20.03 -4.14
CA VAL A 165 -10.05 -20.16 -4.54
C VAL A 165 -10.01 -20.09 -6.06
N VAL A 166 -9.65 -18.95 -6.62
CA VAL A 166 -9.17 -18.89 -8.00
C VAL A 166 -7.77 -19.44 -7.90
N ALA A 167 -7.61 -20.74 -8.16
CA ALA A 167 -6.30 -21.33 -8.33
C ALA A 167 -5.61 -20.57 -9.47
N LYS A 168 -4.81 -19.56 -9.13
CA LYS A 168 -3.74 -19.08 -10.00
C LYS A 168 -2.67 -20.19 -9.99
N ASP A 169 -3.03 -21.38 -10.46
CA ASP A 169 -2.14 -22.48 -10.83
C ASP A 169 -1.41 -22.13 -12.14
N VAL A 170 -0.87 -20.91 -12.18
CA VAL A 170 0.34 -20.63 -12.93
C VAL A 170 1.30 -20.04 -11.91
N THR A 171 1.50 -20.75 -10.80
CA THR A 171 2.83 -20.75 -10.20
C THR A 171 3.74 -21.21 -11.32
N ILE A 172 4.45 -20.26 -11.94
CA ILE A 172 5.60 -20.57 -12.77
C ILE A 172 6.59 -21.21 -11.78
N SER A 173 6.45 -22.51 -11.57
CA SER A 173 7.37 -23.27 -10.75
C SER A 173 8.75 -23.00 -11.36
N PRO A 174 9.76 -22.63 -10.56
CA PRO A 174 11.12 -22.49 -11.06
C PRO A 174 11.56 -23.75 -11.82
N LEU A 175 11.02 -24.92 -11.45
CA LEU A 175 11.20 -26.16 -12.17
C LEU A 175 10.55 -26.17 -13.57
N ASN A 176 9.36 -25.60 -13.75
CA ASN A 176 8.71 -25.52 -15.06
C ASN A 176 9.38 -24.48 -15.97
N LEU A 177 9.96 -23.42 -15.42
CA LEU A 177 10.67 -22.39 -16.18
C LEU A 177 12.12 -22.78 -16.50
N MET A 178 12.86 -23.25 -15.49
CA MET A 178 14.29 -23.53 -15.61
C MET A 178 14.61 -25.01 -15.80
N GLY A 179 13.71 -25.92 -15.45
CA GLY A 179 13.89 -27.36 -15.61
C GLY A 179 14.28 -27.76 -17.04
N PRO A 180 13.59 -27.30 -18.09
CA PRO A 180 13.98 -27.60 -19.47
C PRO A 180 15.42 -27.17 -19.82
N VAL A 181 15.86 -26.01 -19.30
CA VAL A 181 17.23 -25.51 -19.50
C VAL A 181 18.24 -26.41 -18.78
N PHE A 182 17.96 -26.80 -17.54
CA PHE A 182 18.81 -27.72 -16.79
C PHE A 182 18.88 -29.10 -17.45
N PHE A 183 17.74 -29.70 -17.83
CA PHE A 183 17.71 -30.99 -18.50
C PHE A 183 18.44 -30.97 -19.85
N LEU A 184 18.28 -29.89 -20.62
CA LEU A 184 19.04 -29.70 -21.86
C LEU A 184 20.54 -29.64 -21.58
N ALA A 185 20.98 -28.82 -20.61
CA ALA A 185 22.38 -28.70 -20.26
C ALA A 185 22.98 -30.06 -19.81
N PHE A 186 22.29 -30.78 -18.92
CA PHE A 186 22.71 -32.11 -18.49
C PHE A 186 22.83 -33.10 -19.66
N SER A 187 21.90 -33.07 -20.61
CA SER A 187 21.95 -33.93 -21.80
C SER A 187 23.12 -33.57 -22.73
N MET A 188 23.38 -32.28 -22.94
CA MET A 188 24.49 -31.81 -23.78
C MET A 188 25.85 -32.16 -23.17
N PHE A 189 26.03 -31.92 -21.86
CA PHE A 189 27.28 -32.28 -21.19
C PHE A 189 27.53 -33.78 -21.22
N GLY A 190 26.49 -34.61 -20.99
CA GLY A 190 26.60 -36.06 -21.12
C GLY A 190 27.04 -36.49 -22.52
N PHE A 191 26.43 -35.92 -23.55
CA PHE A 191 26.78 -36.21 -24.95
C PHE A 191 28.21 -35.77 -25.30
N VAL A 192 28.64 -34.59 -24.87
CA VAL A 192 30.01 -34.09 -25.10
C VAL A 192 31.05 -34.98 -24.42
N LEU A 193 30.80 -35.41 -23.18
CA LEU A 193 31.70 -36.32 -22.47
C LEU A 193 31.80 -37.69 -23.16
N GLN A 194 30.68 -38.24 -23.64
CA GLN A 194 30.66 -39.52 -24.36
C GLN A 194 31.33 -39.44 -25.73
N LEU A 195 31.14 -38.34 -26.49
CA LEU A 195 31.87 -38.09 -27.72
C LEU A 195 33.37 -37.89 -27.46
N GLY A 196 33.71 -37.19 -26.37
CA GLY A 196 35.09 -37.02 -25.92
C GLY A 196 35.76 -38.36 -25.65
N SER A 197 35.10 -39.28 -24.94
CA SER A 197 35.64 -40.62 -24.70
C SER A 197 35.76 -41.45 -25.99
N LEU A 198 34.82 -41.32 -26.93
CA LEU A 198 34.93 -42.01 -28.23
C LEU A 198 36.08 -41.45 -29.08
N ALA A 199 36.28 -40.13 -29.07
CA ALA A 199 37.39 -39.49 -29.77
C ALA A 199 38.74 -39.92 -29.17
N THR A 200 38.87 -39.92 -27.84
CA THR A 200 40.10 -40.37 -27.17
C THR A 200 40.36 -41.86 -27.37
N GLU A 201 39.33 -42.72 -27.31
CA GLU A 201 39.45 -44.14 -27.64
C GLU A 201 39.93 -44.36 -29.09
N LYS A 202 39.41 -43.57 -30.04
CA LYS A 202 39.83 -43.61 -31.45
C LYS A 202 41.28 -43.15 -31.62
N GLU A 203 41.68 -42.04 -30.99
CA GLU A 203 43.05 -41.51 -31.07
C GLU A 203 44.08 -42.46 -30.45
N LEU A 204 43.73 -43.12 -29.33
CA LEU A 204 44.59 -44.09 -28.66
C LEU A 204 44.53 -45.49 -29.29
N LYS A 205 43.74 -45.68 -30.37
CA LYS A 205 43.58 -46.95 -31.09
C LYS A 205 43.15 -48.14 -30.21
N LEU A 206 42.47 -47.87 -29.09
CA LEU A 206 42.17 -48.88 -28.07
C LEU A 206 41.16 -49.95 -28.53
N ARG A 207 40.49 -49.74 -29.67
CA ARG A 207 39.54 -50.69 -30.29
C ARG A 207 39.94 -51.15 -31.69
N GLN A 208 41.17 -50.90 -32.13
CA GLN A 208 41.68 -51.46 -33.38
C GLN A 208 42.22 -52.87 -33.10
N VAL A 209 41.56 -53.88 -33.65
CA VAL A 209 42.15 -55.20 -33.97
C VAL A 209 42.62 -55.15 -35.41
#